data_AF-A0AAE4JE07-F1
#
_entry.id   AF-A0AAE4JE07-F1
#
_cell.length_a   1.000
_cell.length_b   1.000
_cell.length_c   1.000
_cell.angle_alpha   90.00
_cell.angle_beta   90.00
_cell.angle_gamma   90.00
#
_symmetry.space_group_name_H-M   'P 1'
#
loop_
_entity.id
_entity.type
_entity.pdbx_description
1 polymer ?
#
loop_
_entity_poly.entity_id
_entity_poly.type
_entity_poly.pdbx_seq_one_letter_code
_entity_poly.pdbx_strand_id
1 'polypeptide(L)' 'ETLRRAALPGWLHFYNHHRPHSSTGGKPPVTRLTNLPGHHT' A
#
# COMPACT_ATOMS: atom_id res chain seq x y z
N GLU A 1 13.06 18.95 6.23
CA GLU A 1 11.98 17.98 6.54
C GLU A 1 10.70 18.18 5.71
N THR A 2 10.32 19.42 5.37
CA THR A 2 9.09 19.79 4.64
C THR A 2 8.83 18.99 3.36
N LEU A 3 9.85 18.81 2.50
CA LEU A 3 9.71 18.07 1.24
C LEU A 3 9.37 16.59 1.44
N ARG A 4 9.94 15.95 2.46
CA ARG A 4 9.65 14.55 2.80
C ARG A 4 8.19 14.39 3.24
N ARG A 5 7.69 15.34 4.04
CA ARG A 5 6.29 15.35 4.50
C ARG A 5 5.32 15.58 3.34
N ALA A 6 5.66 16.49 2.43
CA ALA A 6 4.84 16.75 1.25
C ALA A 6 4.74 15.54 0.31
N ALA A 7 5.83 14.77 0.18
CA ALA A 7 5.84 13.55 -0.65
C ALA A 7 5.17 12.34 0.00
N LEU A 8 4.99 12.35 1.33
CA LEU A 8 4.53 11.18 2.09
C LEU A 8 3.16 10.64 1.65
N PRO A 9 2.12 11.46 1.41
CA PRO A 9 0.81 10.94 1.02
C PRO A 9 0.84 10.16 -0.30
N GLY A 10 1.50 10.71 -1.32
CA GLY A 10 1.65 10.04 -2.62
C GLY A 10 2.49 8.77 -2.51
N TRP A 11 3.56 8.81 -1.72
CA TRP A 11 4.40 7.64 -1.48
C TRP A 11 3.67 6.52 -0.76
N LEU A 12 2.83 6.82 0.24
CA LEU A 12 2.01 5.82 0.93
C LEU A 12 1.02 5.14 -0.01
N HIS A 13 0.36 5.90 -0.89
CA HIS A 13 -0.55 5.32 -1.89
C HIS A 13 0.20 4.37 -2.83
N PHE A 14 1.34 4.81 -3.37
CA PHE A 14 2.19 3.96 -4.21
C PHE A 14 2.63 2.69 -3.48
N TYR A 15 3.13 2.83 -2.25
CA TYR A 15 3.62 1.70 -1.46
C TYR A 15 2.52 0.66 -1.19
N ASN A 16 1.35 1.11 -0.74
CA ASN A 16 0.26 0.23 -0.32
C ASN A 16 -0.47 -0.43 -1.49
N HIS A 17 -0.61 0.28 -2.63
CA HIS A 17 -1.47 -0.16 -3.73
C HIS A 17 -0.72 -0.62 -4.99
N HIS A 18 0.54 -0.21 -5.18
CA HIS A 18 1.24 -0.41 -6.46
C HIS A 18 2.59 -1.10 -6.32
N ARG A 19 3.30 -0.93 -5.19
CA ARG A 19 4.66 -1.44 -5.04
C ARG A 19 4.67 -2.98 -4.94
N PRO A 20 5.36 -3.69 -5.85
CA PRO A 20 5.49 -5.14 -5.76
C PRO A 20 6.38 -5.53 -4.57
N HIS A 21 5.98 -6.57 -3.84
CA HIS A 21 6.77 -7.13 -2.74
C HIS A 21 7.08 -8.61 -2.99
N SER A 22 8.33 -9.03 -2.77
CA SER A 22 8.73 -10.44 -2.97
C SER A 22 8.01 -11.38 -2.01
N SER A 23 7.81 -10.96 -0.75
CA SER A 23 7.10 -11.71 0.29
C SER A 23 5.59 -11.91 0.03
N THR A 24 5.04 -11.22 -0.97
CA THR A 24 3.64 -11.32 -1.41
C THR A 24 3.54 -11.89 -2.83
N GLY A 25 4.61 -12.46 -3.37
CA GLY A 25 4.63 -13.01 -4.73
C GLY A 25 4.53 -11.92 -5.82
N GLY A 26 5.10 -10.74 -5.57
CA GLY A 26 5.07 -9.61 -6.50
C GLY A 26 3.84 -8.72 -6.37
N LYS A 27 2.94 -8.99 -5.41
CA LYS A 27 1.70 -8.22 -5.22
C LYS A 27 1.88 -7.04 -4.26
N PRO A 28 1.06 -5.99 -4.36
CA PRO A 28 1.13 -4.89 -3.40
C PRO A 28 0.62 -5.28 -2.00
N PRO A 29 1.02 -4.58 -0.93
CA PRO A 29 0.66 -4.91 0.45
C PRO A 29 -0.84 -5.05 0.69
N VAL A 30 -1.67 -4.22 0.03
CA VAL A 30 -3.14 -4.25 0.17
C VAL A 30 -3.74 -5.62 -0.16
N THR A 31 -3.10 -6.44 -1.01
CA THR A 31 -3.62 -7.77 -1.36
C THR A 31 -3.58 -8.79 -0.23
N ARG A 32 -2.91 -8.47 0.89
CA ARG A 32 -2.85 -9.31 2.09
C ARG A 32 -3.94 -8.97 3.11
N LEU A 33 -4.65 -7.87 2.94
CA LEU A 33 -5.72 -7.43 3.84
C LEU A 33 -7.02 -8.11 3.43
N THR A 34 -7.51 -9.03 4.25
CA THR A 34 -8.76 -9.79 4.01
C THR A 34 -9.90 -9.36 4.95
N ASN A 35 -9.63 -8.44 5.87
CA ASN A 35 -10.55 -7.99 6.92
C ASN A 35 -10.83 -6.48 6.86
N LEU A 36 -10.74 -5.89 5.67
CA LEU A 36 -11.03 -4.47 5.50
C LEU A 36 -12.57 -4.25 5.53
N PRO A 37 -13.09 -3.28 6.29
CA PRO A 37 -14.53 -2.97 6.27
C PRO A 37 -14.99 -2.73 4.82
N GLY A 38 -16.01 -3.48 4.38
CA GLY A 38 -16.51 -3.43 2.98
C GLY A 38 -15.88 -4.43 2.01
N HIS A 39 -14.97 -5.29 2.46
CA HIS A 39 -14.32 -6.35 1.68
C HIS A 39 -14.70 -7.77 2.17
N HIS A 40 -15.97 -7.98 2.48
CA HIS A 40 -16.54 -9.30 2.75
C HIS A 40 -17.46 -9.66 1.57
N THR A 41 -17.15 -10.73 0.84
CA THR A 41 -18.11 -11.43 -0.03
C THR A 41 -18.93 -12.41 0.77
#